data_AF-A0A0R2NCF7-F1
#
_entry.id   AF-A0A0R2NCF7-F1
#
_cell.length_a   1.000
_cell.length_b   1.000
_cell.length_c   1.000
_cell.angle_alpha   90.00
_cell.angle_beta   90.00
_cell.angle_gamma   90.00
#
_symmetry.space_group_name_H-M   'P 1'
#
loop_
_entity.id
_entity.type
_entity.pdbx_description
1 polymer ?
#
loop_
_entity_poly.entity_id
_entity_poly.type
_entity_poly.pdbx_seq_one_letter_code
_entity_poly.pdbx_strand_id
1 'polypeptide(L)'
;MFENTKKRKIDQDVKDLLPIEVINGIWSTLKQMKKDQILITPVVAFAFSDDSTDDEIYVMGLQNSGAIAQEYTIKYSGEKDFLGKGTIVVVSDRPKAITMKFSELNEDKK
;
A
#
# COMPACT_ATOMS: atom_id res chain seq x y z
N MET A 1 -5.89 -16.22 0.73
CA MET A 1 -5.53 -14.98 0.01
C MET A 1 -4.53 -14.22 0.86
N PHE A 2 -3.54 -13.57 0.24
CA PHE A 2 -2.39 -12.95 0.89
C PHE A 2 -1.73 -13.91 1.88
N GLU A 3 -1.41 -15.12 1.41
CA GLU A 3 -0.74 -16.17 2.18
C GLU A 3 0.65 -15.71 2.64
N ASN A 4 0.99 -15.88 3.92
CA ASN A 4 2.30 -15.46 4.45
C ASN A 4 3.46 -16.26 3.84
N THR A 5 3.18 -17.44 3.29
CA THR A 5 4.15 -18.32 2.63
C THR A 5 4.48 -17.88 1.20
N LYS A 6 3.69 -16.97 0.59
CA LYS A 6 3.97 -16.48 -0.75
C LYS A 6 5.12 -15.48 -0.73
N LYS A 7 6.00 -15.58 -1.73
CA LYS A 7 7.07 -14.60 -1.94
C LYS A 7 6.47 -13.22 -2.18
N ARG A 8 7.02 -12.21 -1.51
CA ARG A 8 6.71 -10.79 -1.75
C ARG A 8 7.63 -10.28 -2.85
N LYS A 9 7.04 -9.62 -3.84
CA LYS A 9 7.75 -8.90 -4.91
C LYS A 9 7.36 -7.44 -4.84
N ILE A 10 8.35 -6.58 -4.91
CA ILE A 10 8.18 -5.13 -4.91
C ILE A 10 8.84 -4.66 -6.20
N ASP A 11 8.07 -3.95 -7.02
CA ASP A 11 8.58 -3.34 -8.25
C ASP A 11 9.64 -2.29 -7.93
N GLN A 12 10.57 -2.07 -8.85
CA GLN A 12 11.74 -1.22 -8.59
C GLN A 12 11.33 0.24 -8.35
N ASP A 13 10.41 0.79 -9.16
CA ASP A 13 9.86 2.13 -8.97
C ASP A 13 9.36 2.37 -7.53
N VAL A 14 8.70 1.37 -6.93
CA VAL A 14 8.18 1.48 -5.56
C VAL A 14 9.31 1.59 -4.55
N LYS A 15 10.41 0.83 -4.75
CA LYS A 15 11.58 0.90 -3.88
C LYS A 15 12.35 2.20 -4.03
N ASP A 16 12.34 2.77 -5.22
CA ASP A 16 13.07 4.00 -5.53
C ASP A 16 12.35 5.23 -4.94
N LEU A 17 11.02 5.22 -4.92
CA LEU A 17 10.22 6.34 -4.41
C LEU A 17 9.82 6.21 -2.94
N LEU A 18 9.51 5.00 -2.46
CA LEU A 18 9.02 4.82 -1.09
C LEU A 18 10.12 4.32 -0.14
N PRO A 19 10.27 4.96 1.04
CA PRO A 19 11.11 4.46 2.11
C PRO A 19 10.73 3.02 2.51
N ILE A 20 11.72 2.23 2.92
CA ILE A 20 11.51 0.81 3.26
C ILE A 20 10.57 0.65 4.46
N GLU A 21 10.57 1.59 5.39
CA GLU A 21 9.66 1.67 6.53
C GLU A 21 8.21 1.78 6.08
N VAL A 22 7.94 2.63 5.08
CA VAL A 22 6.60 2.82 4.49
C VAL A 22 6.14 1.55 3.79
N ILE A 23 7.02 0.93 2.98
CA ILE A 23 6.76 -0.35 2.32
C ILE A 23 6.41 -1.44 3.36
N ASN A 24 7.18 -1.52 4.45
CA ASN A 24 6.93 -2.44 5.55
C ASN A 24 5.62 -2.12 6.30
N GLY A 25 5.27 -0.84 6.41
CA GLY A 25 3.98 -0.35 6.89
C GLY A 25 2.82 -0.92 6.09
N ILE A 26 2.86 -0.79 4.75
CA ILE A 26 1.83 -1.35 3.85
C ILE A 26 1.71 -2.88 4.04
N TRP A 27 2.83 -3.60 4.14
CA TRP A 27 2.78 -5.04 4.40
C TRP A 27 2.17 -5.40 5.76
N SER A 28 2.43 -4.58 6.78
CA SER A 28 1.87 -4.75 8.12
C SER A 28 0.37 -4.47 8.12
N THR A 29 -0.06 -3.40 7.46
CA THR A 29 -1.47 -3.08 7.23
C THR A 29 -2.19 -4.23 6.52
N LEU A 30 -1.62 -4.76 5.43
CA LEU A 30 -2.19 -5.90 4.72
C LEU A 30 -2.31 -7.16 5.61
N LYS A 31 -1.31 -7.41 6.46
CA LYS A 31 -1.36 -8.51 7.44
C LYS A 31 -2.47 -8.30 8.47
N GLN A 32 -2.67 -7.06 8.92
CA GLN A 32 -3.74 -6.69 9.85
C GLN A 32 -5.11 -6.86 9.18
N MET A 33 -5.32 -6.34 7.96
CA MET A 33 -6.55 -6.53 7.18
C MET A 33 -6.89 -8.02 7.01
N LYS A 34 -5.88 -8.87 6.79
CA LYS A 34 -6.07 -10.33 6.73
C LYS A 34 -6.55 -10.90 8.06
N LYS A 35 -5.90 -10.51 9.16
CA LYS A 35 -6.24 -10.94 10.52
C LYS A 35 -7.68 -10.56 10.87
N ASP A 36 -8.10 -9.37 10.46
CA ASP A 36 -9.42 -8.82 10.71
C ASP A 36 -10.49 -9.33 9.72
N GLN A 37 -10.11 -10.21 8.78
CA GLN A 37 -10.99 -10.78 7.76
C GLN A 37 -11.64 -9.74 6.82
N ILE A 38 -10.98 -8.58 6.63
CA ILE A 38 -11.45 -7.47 5.78
C ILE A 38 -11.03 -7.68 4.31
N LEU A 39 -10.06 -8.56 4.06
CA LEU A 39 -9.60 -8.89 2.70
C LEU A 39 -10.59 -9.78 1.97
N ILE A 40 -11.34 -9.19 1.05
CA ILE A 40 -12.34 -9.90 0.23
C ILE A 40 -11.94 -10.03 -1.24
N THR A 41 -10.99 -9.19 -1.72
CA THR A 41 -10.49 -9.23 -3.10
C THR A 41 -8.98 -9.46 -3.15
N PRO A 42 -8.46 -10.18 -4.18
CA PRO A 42 -7.02 -10.46 -4.30
C PRO A 42 -6.20 -9.23 -4.71
N VAL A 43 -6.83 -8.06 -4.79
CA VAL A 43 -6.19 -6.78 -5.10
C VAL A 43 -6.66 -5.78 -4.06
N VAL A 44 -5.70 -5.05 -3.50
CA VAL A 44 -5.91 -3.93 -2.59
C VAL A 44 -5.11 -2.76 -3.11
N ALA A 45 -5.74 -1.60 -3.27
CA ALA A 45 -5.05 -0.35 -3.55
C ALA A 45 -4.89 0.44 -2.25
N PHE A 46 -3.73 1.05 -2.05
CA PHE A 46 -3.44 1.95 -0.93
C PHE A 46 -3.18 3.32 -1.52
N ALA A 47 -4.14 4.24 -1.36
CA ALA A 47 -3.98 5.64 -1.72
C ALA A 47 -3.37 6.38 -0.53
N PHE A 48 -2.26 7.08 -0.73
CA PHE A 48 -1.68 7.91 0.31
C PHE A 48 -2.52 9.17 0.52
N SER A 49 -2.77 9.50 1.78
CA SER A 49 -3.35 10.79 2.15
C SER A 49 -2.30 11.89 2.00
N ASP A 50 -2.74 13.10 1.71
CA ASP A 50 -1.89 14.30 1.78
C ASP A 50 -1.67 14.75 3.22
N ASP A 51 -2.54 14.31 4.15
CA ASP A 51 -2.41 14.59 5.57
C ASP A 51 -1.39 13.66 6.24
N SER A 52 -0.64 14.20 7.19
CA SER A 52 0.36 13.47 7.98
C SER A 52 0.73 14.24 9.24
N THR A 53 1.27 13.53 10.22
CA THR A 53 1.90 14.14 11.40
C THR A 53 3.42 14.02 11.33
N ASP A 54 4.11 14.48 12.36
CA ASP A 54 5.56 14.29 12.47
C ASP A 54 5.93 12.79 12.47
N ASP A 55 5.09 11.93 13.04
CA ASP A 55 5.37 10.52 13.30
C ASP A 55 4.47 9.51 12.55
N GLU A 56 3.48 9.99 11.81
CA GLU A 56 2.51 9.14 11.12
C GLU A 56 2.19 9.64 9.71
N ILE A 57 1.85 8.68 8.85
CA ILE A 57 1.22 8.92 7.54
C ILE A 57 -0.05 8.07 7.46
N TYR A 58 -1.01 8.51 6.65
CA TYR A 58 -2.28 7.83 6.51
C TYR A 58 -2.45 7.28 5.09
N VAL A 59 -2.98 6.06 5.00
CA VAL A 59 -3.30 5.42 3.71
C VAL A 59 -4.73 4.89 3.71
N MET A 60 -5.43 5.12 2.61
CA MET A 60 -6.75 4.55 2.40
C MET A 60 -6.63 3.24 1.63
N GLY A 61 -6.97 2.13 2.28
CA GLY A 61 -7.08 0.81 1.68
C GLY A 61 -8.41 0.66 0.93
N LEU A 62 -8.32 0.48 -0.39
CA LEU A 62 -9.44 0.35 -1.32
C LEU A 62 -9.51 -1.07 -1.87
N GLN A 63 -10.71 -1.65 -1.86
CA GLN A 63 -11.02 -2.98 -2.41
C GLN A 63 -12.32 -2.94 -3.20
N ASN A 64 -12.56 -3.97 -4.02
CA ASN A 64 -13.80 -4.14 -4.78
C ASN A 64 -14.22 -2.86 -5.54
N SER A 65 -13.30 -2.31 -6.35
CA SER A 65 -13.50 -1.07 -7.10
C SER A 65 -13.88 0.14 -6.24
N GLY A 66 -13.38 0.21 -5.00
CA GLY A 66 -13.63 1.30 -4.07
C GLY A 66 -14.90 1.15 -3.21
N ALA A 67 -15.66 0.07 -3.39
CA ALA A 67 -16.84 -0.20 -2.55
C ALA A 67 -16.50 -0.44 -1.08
N ILE A 68 -15.25 -0.84 -0.80
CA ILE A 68 -14.69 -0.89 0.55
C ILE A 68 -13.52 0.07 0.60
N ALA A 69 -13.61 1.04 1.50
CA ALA A 69 -12.60 2.05 1.77
C ALA A 69 -12.41 2.13 3.28
N GLN A 70 -11.18 1.96 3.74
CA GLN A 70 -10.83 2.10 5.15
C GLN A 70 -9.46 2.76 5.29
N GLU A 71 -9.34 3.69 6.22
CA GLU A 71 -8.09 4.36 6.53
C GLU A 71 -7.23 3.53 7.48
N TYR A 72 -5.93 3.58 7.27
CA TYR A 72 -4.93 2.93 8.10
C TYR A 72 -3.77 3.88 8.36
N THR A 73 -3.33 3.91 9.62
CA THR A 73 -2.16 4.65 10.06
C THR A 73 -0.89 3.83 9.85
N ILE A 74 0.13 4.45 9.26
CA ILE A 74 1.48 3.91 9.18
C ILE A 74 2.39 4.83 9.99
N LYS A 75 3.07 4.28 11.01
CA LYS A 75 4.07 5.03 11.76
C LYS A 75 5.28 5.29 10.86
N TYR A 76 5.57 6.55 10.62
CA TYR A 76 6.68 6.98 9.79
C TYR A 76 7.07 8.44 10.10
N SER A 77 8.29 8.62 10.59
CA SER A 77 8.84 9.93 10.98
C SER A 77 9.95 10.44 10.06
N GLY A 78 10.17 9.80 8.91
CA GLY A 78 11.16 10.23 7.93
C GLY A 78 10.62 11.29 6.96
N GLU A 79 11.37 11.50 5.88
CA GLU A 79 11.04 12.43 4.80
C GLU A 79 9.79 11.99 4.02
N LYS A 80 8.82 12.90 3.85
CA LYS A 80 7.48 12.60 3.34
C LYS A 80 7.24 13.11 1.92
N ASP A 81 8.31 13.35 1.15
CA ASP A 81 8.28 13.91 -0.21
C ASP A 81 7.48 13.08 -1.25
N PHE A 82 7.08 11.86 -0.89
CA PHE A 82 6.22 10.99 -1.69
C PHE A 82 4.71 11.25 -1.46
N LEU A 83 4.33 12.03 -0.45
CA LEU A 83 2.95 12.51 -0.21
C LEU A 83 2.62 13.71 -1.10
N GLY A 84 1.35 14.11 -1.20
CA GLY A 84 0.93 15.26 -2.00
C GLY A 84 0.88 15.01 -3.52
N LYS A 85 1.21 13.80 -3.96
CA LYS A 85 1.36 13.41 -5.38
C LYS A 85 0.24 12.49 -5.88
N GLY A 86 -0.80 12.28 -5.07
CA GLY A 86 -1.83 11.28 -5.38
C GLY A 86 -1.26 9.87 -5.52
N THR A 87 -0.21 9.54 -4.77
CA THR A 87 0.50 8.27 -4.87
C THR A 87 -0.43 7.11 -4.50
N ILE A 88 -0.64 6.17 -5.42
CA ILE A 88 -1.39 4.92 -5.15
C ILE A 88 -0.48 3.71 -5.36
N VAL A 89 -0.42 2.85 -4.35
CA VAL A 89 0.26 1.54 -4.42
C VAL A 89 -0.77 0.43 -4.49
N VAL A 90 -0.64 -0.46 -5.46
CA VAL A 90 -1.50 -1.64 -5.63
C VAL A 90 -0.74 -2.88 -5.18
N VAL A 91 -1.34 -3.61 -4.22
CA VAL A 91 -0.87 -4.92 -3.79
C VAL A 91 -1.81 -6.00 -4.36
N SER A 92 -1.25 -6.92 -5.14
CA SER A 92 -1.99 -8.01 -5.78
C SER A 92 -1.50 -9.38 -5.32
N ASP A 93 -2.41 -10.21 -4.83
CA ASP A 93 -2.16 -11.62 -4.56
C ASP A 93 -2.29 -12.45 -5.85
N ARG A 94 -1.17 -12.90 -6.41
CA ARG A 94 -1.13 -13.79 -7.57
C ARG A 94 -0.86 -15.23 -7.12
N PRO A 95 -1.10 -16.25 -7.97
CA PRO A 95 -0.86 -17.65 -7.59
C PRO A 95 0.54 -17.94 -7.06
N LYS A 96 1.59 -17.30 -7.61
CA LYS A 96 3.00 -17.55 -7.26
C LYS A 96 3.63 -16.56 -6.28
N ALA A 97 3.09 -15.35 -6.18
CA ALA A 97 3.70 -14.26 -5.41
C ALA A 97 2.66 -13.17 -5.08
N ILE A 98 2.94 -12.39 -4.05
CA ILE A 98 2.22 -11.14 -3.78
C ILE A 98 3.07 -10.00 -4.32
N THR A 99 2.50 -9.18 -5.20
CA THR A 99 3.22 -8.10 -5.91
C THR A 99 2.76 -6.74 -5.43
N MET A 100 3.69 -5.84 -5.14
CA MET A 100 3.45 -4.42 -4.83
C MET A 100 4.00 -3.57 -5.97
N LYS A 101 3.15 -2.74 -6.56
CA LYS A 101 3.48 -1.84 -7.67
C LYS A 101 2.73 -0.52 -7.54
N PHE A 102 3.18 0.54 -8.21
CA PHE A 102 2.35 1.74 -8.36
C PHE A 102 1.12 1.46 -9.24
N SER A 103 0.04 2.19 -8.97
CA SER A 103 -1.12 2.23 -9.85
C SER A 103 -0.74 2.81 -11.21
N GLU A 104 -1.45 2.40 -12.26
CA GLU A 104 -1.36 3.04 -13.58
C GLU A 104 -1.97 4.45 -13.57
N LEU A 105 -2.74 4.78 -12.54
CA LEU A 105 -3.35 6.09 -12.32
C LEU A 105 -2.40 7.11 -11.68
N ASN A 106 -1.20 6.71 -11.26
CA ASN A 106 -0.22 7.68 -10.78
C ASN A 106 0.25 8.49 -12.00
N GLU A 107 -0.18 9.76 -12.10
CA GLU A 107 0.03 10.59 -13.29
C GLU A 107 1.52 10.92 -13.55
N ASP A 108 2.40 10.78 -12.56
CA ASP A 108 3.84 11.04 -12.66
C ASP A 108 4.68 9.86 -13.25
N LYS A 109 4.10 9.04 -14.13
CA LYS A 109 4.86 8.04 -14.90
C LYS A 109 5.39 8.58 -16.25
N LYS A 110 5.84 9.84 -16.29
CA LYS A 110 6.52 10.43 -17.46
C LYS A 110 7.82 11.14 -17.08
#